data_AF-A0A7R9UFW0-F1
#
_entry.id   AF-A0A7R9UFW0-F1
#
_cell.length_a   1.000
_cell.length_b   1.000
_cell.length_c   1.000
_cell.angle_alpha   90.00
_cell.angle_beta   90.00
_cell.angle_gamma   90.00
#
_symmetry.space_group_name_H-M   'P 1'
#
loop_
_entity.id
_entity.type
_entity.pdbx_description
1 polymer ?
#
loop_
_entity_poly.entity_id
_entity_poly.type
_entity_poly.pdbx_seq_one_letter_code
_entity_poly.pdbx_strand_id
1 'polypeptide(L)'
;MAGVPQELLGDRQFILAAMERTNSVAFAQATPELQADWELGLRAIRDSAYYFHVVAATLQQDPTFIREAIRLRPEMIADISSDFWADQDILLAAIASDEQAISFAAPSLRNNRQFWLAATAANGYVLQAARAFSADREIVLTAVQSVRHSRPDFRLGGPERLVTDFGSFARGTPLRWAAAELQCDRELLLAAAAFSYDALEFCCEHLQSDAEFVLAAIAAHPRGGWALQYVAVALRSDARVVEAAVLSCPDAFQFAAEDLRVDRNLIRLVCEGFAKYESEDDQNVVREYIHEAYRSQVERWAASESAVARRDSLRLTFPELHARFISCPVEGDDERLADMPDLGWYVRSSLATEDS
;
A
#
# COMPACT_ATOMS: atom_id res chain seq x y z
N MET A 1 -39.36 -24.04 -5.27
CA MET A 1 -39.57 -25.44 -4.85
C MET A 1 -40.96 -25.62 -4.23
N ALA A 2 -42.03 -25.26 -4.93
CA ALA A 2 -43.39 -25.55 -4.47
C ALA A 2 -43.78 -26.94 -4.97
N GLY A 3 -44.02 -27.89 -4.06
CA GLY A 3 -44.42 -29.26 -4.39
C GLY A 3 -43.39 -30.37 -4.09
N VAL A 4 -42.31 -30.07 -3.34
CA VAL A 4 -41.37 -31.11 -2.91
C VAL A 4 -41.98 -31.92 -1.74
N PRO A 5 -42.01 -33.27 -1.81
CA PRO A 5 -42.45 -34.12 -0.71
C PRO A 5 -41.72 -33.82 0.59
N GLN A 6 -42.46 -33.80 1.71
CA GLN A 6 -41.92 -33.46 3.03
C GLN A 6 -40.81 -34.43 3.48
N GLU A 7 -40.85 -35.68 3.01
CA GLU A 7 -39.83 -36.71 3.23
C GLU A 7 -38.46 -36.32 2.64
N LEU A 8 -38.43 -35.67 1.47
CA LEU A 8 -37.19 -35.22 0.82
C LEU A 8 -36.61 -33.97 1.48
N LEU A 9 -37.44 -33.19 2.18
CA LEU A 9 -36.97 -32.04 2.96
C LEU A 9 -36.22 -32.45 4.24
N GLY A 10 -36.37 -33.70 4.68
CA GLY A 10 -35.60 -34.31 5.77
C GLY A 10 -34.41 -35.15 5.31
N ASP A 11 -34.22 -35.32 3.99
CA ASP A 11 -33.08 -36.05 3.44
C ASP A 11 -31.87 -35.12 3.27
N ARG A 12 -30.83 -35.35 4.08
CA ARG A 12 -29.57 -34.61 4.06
C ARG A 12 -28.91 -34.60 2.68
N GLN A 13 -28.89 -35.73 1.97
CA GLN A 13 -28.23 -35.83 0.66
C GLN A 13 -28.98 -35.03 -0.40
N PHE A 14 -30.31 -35.09 -0.35
CA PHE A 14 -31.15 -34.30 -1.23
C PHE A 14 -30.95 -32.80 -0.99
N ILE A 15 -30.99 -32.36 0.27
CA ILE A 15 -30.78 -30.95 0.63
C ILE A 15 -29.38 -30.49 0.20
N LEU A 16 -28.32 -31.26 0.47
CA LEU A 16 -26.96 -30.93 0.00
C LEU A 16 -26.87 -30.75 -1.51
N ALA A 17 -27.38 -31.72 -2.28
CA ALA A 17 -27.36 -31.65 -3.74
C ALA A 17 -28.21 -30.49 -4.28
N ALA A 18 -29.29 -30.13 -3.58
CA ALA A 18 -30.12 -28.99 -3.92
C ALA A 18 -29.42 -27.66 -3.61
N MET A 19 -28.71 -27.56 -2.47
CA MET A 19 -27.92 -26.39 -2.11
C MET A 19 -26.84 -26.11 -3.16
N GLU A 20 -26.18 -27.16 -3.68
CA GLU A 20 -25.17 -27.05 -4.74
C GLU A 20 -25.71 -26.52 -6.07
N ARG A 21 -26.99 -26.77 -6.37
CA ARG A 21 -27.61 -26.36 -7.64
C ARG A 21 -28.36 -25.04 -7.55
N THR A 22 -28.75 -24.60 -6.35
CA THR A 22 -29.71 -23.50 -6.17
C THR A 22 -29.32 -22.46 -5.11
N ASN A 23 -28.03 -22.32 -4.78
CA ASN A 23 -27.51 -21.31 -3.84
C ASN A 23 -28.20 -21.35 -2.47
N SER A 24 -28.19 -22.53 -1.86
CA SER A 24 -28.69 -22.78 -0.49
C SER A 24 -30.15 -22.44 -0.18
N VAL A 25 -30.97 -22.07 -1.18
CA VAL A 25 -32.41 -21.77 -0.99
C VAL A 25 -33.18 -22.98 -0.44
N ALA A 26 -32.71 -24.19 -0.75
CA ALA A 26 -33.24 -25.45 -0.22
C ALA A 26 -33.12 -25.55 1.31
N PHE A 27 -32.11 -24.95 1.91
CA PHE A 27 -31.87 -25.01 3.36
C PHE A 27 -33.00 -24.34 4.16
N ALA A 28 -33.57 -23.25 3.64
CA ALA A 28 -34.70 -22.56 4.27
C ALA A 28 -35.99 -23.38 4.34
N GLN A 29 -36.08 -24.48 3.59
CA GLN A 29 -37.23 -25.40 3.60
C GLN A 29 -36.90 -26.75 4.23
N ALA A 30 -35.66 -26.97 4.67
CA ALA A 30 -35.24 -28.20 5.32
C ALA A 30 -35.92 -28.38 6.69
N THR A 31 -35.97 -29.60 7.19
CA THR A 31 -36.53 -29.86 8.52
C THR A 31 -35.67 -29.24 9.63
N PRO A 32 -36.23 -28.97 10.83
CA PRO A 32 -35.49 -28.38 11.94
C PRO A 32 -34.22 -29.16 12.33
N GLU A 33 -34.23 -30.49 12.16
CA GLU A 33 -33.07 -31.35 12.43
C GLU A 33 -31.92 -31.05 11.47
N LEU A 34 -32.22 -30.82 10.19
CA LEU A 34 -31.22 -30.45 9.18
C LEU A 34 -30.81 -28.98 9.30
N GLN A 35 -31.70 -28.10 9.77
CA GLN A 35 -31.34 -26.72 10.12
C GLN A 35 -30.42 -26.64 11.35
N ALA A 36 -30.38 -27.68 12.16
CA ALA A 36 -29.44 -27.87 13.27
C ALA A 36 -28.14 -28.60 12.87
N ASP A 37 -27.98 -28.99 11.59
CA ASP A 37 -26.73 -29.58 11.08
C ASP A 37 -25.68 -28.48 10.89
N TRP A 38 -24.55 -28.66 11.59
CA TRP A 38 -23.42 -27.75 11.58
C TRP A 38 -22.87 -27.48 10.17
N GLU A 39 -22.67 -28.52 9.36
CA GLU A 39 -22.07 -28.41 8.03
C GLU A 39 -23.02 -27.72 7.05
N LEU A 40 -24.31 -28.07 7.11
CA LEU A 40 -25.34 -27.44 6.28
C LEU A 40 -25.50 -25.96 6.64
N GLY A 41 -25.52 -25.65 7.94
CA GLY A 41 -25.62 -24.28 8.43
C GLY A 41 -24.47 -23.40 7.95
N LEU A 42 -23.22 -23.84 8.13
CA LEU A 42 -22.05 -23.07 7.66
C LEU A 42 -22.01 -22.94 6.14
N ARG A 43 -22.43 -23.97 5.40
CA ARG A 43 -22.50 -23.90 3.93
C ARG A 43 -23.56 -22.91 3.47
N ALA A 44 -24.72 -22.88 4.11
CA ALA A 44 -25.76 -21.90 3.82
C ALA A 44 -25.26 -20.48 4.12
N ILE A 45 -24.63 -20.25 5.27
CA ILE A 45 -24.06 -18.94 5.65
C ILE A 45 -22.97 -18.51 4.65
N ARG A 46 -22.12 -19.43 4.20
CA ARG A 46 -21.11 -19.15 3.17
C ARG A 46 -21.74 -18.56 1.91
N ASP A 47 -22.90 -19.05 1.49
CA ASP A 47 -23.62 -18.52 0.33
C ASP A 47 -24.25 -17.16 0.62
N SER A 48 -24.86 -16.97 1.80
CA SER A 48 -25.43 -15.68 2.22
C SER A 48 -25.60 -15.57 3.74
N ALA A 49 -25.27 -14.40 4.30
CA ALA A 49 -25.51 -14.07 5.71
C ALA A 49 -26.98 -14.20 6.15
N TYR A 50 -27.93 -14.05 5.21
CA TYR A 50 -29.38 -14.21 5.45
C TYR A 50 -29.73 -15.56 6.11
N TYR A 51 -29.00 -16.62 5.77
CA TYR A 51 -29.29 -17.95 6.30
C TYR A 51 -28.96 -18.11 7.78
N PHE A 52 -28.29 -17.14 8.40
CA PHE A 52 -28.09 -17.16 9.85
C PHE A 52 -29.42 -17.22 10.63
N HIS A 53 -30.44 -16.47 10.19
CA HIS A 53 -31.77 -16.50 10.80
C HIS A 53 -32.54 -17.81 10.59
N VAL A 54 -32.11 -18.61 9.61
CA VAL A 54 -32.73 -19.89 9.23
C VAL A 54 -32.13 -21.05 10.02
N VAL A 55 -30.85 -20.96 10.37
CA VAL A 55 -30.16 -21.96 11.20
C VAL A 55 -30.87 -22.11 12.55
N ALA A 56 -30.92 -23.34 13.07
CA ALA A 56 -31.59 -23.61 14.33
C ALA A 56 -31.02 -22.78 15.50
N ALA A 57 -31.89 -22.38 16.43
CA ALA A 57 -31.52 -21.58 17.59
C ALA A 57 -30.41 -22.23 18.44
N THR A 58 -30.31 -23.56 18.45
CA THR A 58 -29.24 -24.31 19.13
C THR A 58 -27.86 -23.94 18.60
N LEU A 59 -27.71 -23.79 17.28
CA LEU A 59 -26.46 -23.39 16.64
C LEU A 59 -26.24 -21.86 16.74
N GLN A 60 -27.29 -21.05 16.68
CA GLN A 60 -27.18 -19.60 16.92
C GLN A 60 -26.71 -19.27 18.34
N GLN A 61 -26.92 -20.18 19.31
CA GLN A 61 -26.43 -20.04 20.68
C GLN A 61 -25.07 -20.70 20.92
N ASP A 62 -24.48 -21.36 19.92
CA ASP A 62 -23.19 -22.04 20.04
C ASP A 62 -22.02 -21.09 19.71
N PRO A 63 -21.15 -20.75 20.70
CA PRO A 63 -20.01 -19.86 20.48
C PRO A 63 -19.08 -20.32 19.36
N THR A 64 -18.90 -21.65 19.21
CA THR A 64 -18.01 -22.20 18.20
C THR A 64 -18.59 -22.02 16.80
N PHE A 65 -19.91 -22.19 16.65
CA PHE A 65 -20.61 -21.99 15.38
C PHE A 65 -20.54 -20.52 14.95
N ILE A 66 -20.84 -19.61 15.88
CA ILE A 66 -20.78 -18.16 15.65
C ILE A 66 -19.39 -17.72 15.19
N ARG A 67 -18.33 -18.21 15.84
CA ARG A 67 -16.95 -17.88 15.46
C ARG A 67 -16.62 -18.27 14.02
N GLU A 68 -16.98 -19.47 13.59
CA GLU A 68 -16.72 -19.91 12.21
C GLU A 68 -17.65 -19.21 11.20
N ALA A 69 -18.91 -18.96 11.58
CA ALA A 69 -19.86 -18.24 10.74
C ALA A 69 -19.39 -16.80 10.43
N ILE A 70 -18.89 -16.06 11.43
CA ILE A 70 -18.34 -14.70 11.26
C ILE A 70 -17.19 -14.69 10.24
N ARG A 71 -16.29 -15.68 10.32
CA ARG A 71 -15.16 -15.80 9.39
C ARG A 71 -15.61 -15.99 7.94
N LEU A 72 -16.74 -16.67 7.73
CA LEU A 72 -17.32 -16.87 6.40
C LEU A 72 -18.05 -15.63 5.92
N ARG A 73 -18.82 -14.96 6.79
CA ARG A 73 -19.64 -13.79 6.46
C ARG A 73 -19.61 -12.73 7.57
N PRO A 74 -18.74 -11.73 7.47
CA PRO A 74 -18.68 -10.63 8.44
C PRO A 74 -19.95 -9.76 8.47
N GLU A 75 -20.73 -9.76 7.38
CA GLU A 75 -22.00 -9.02 7.27
C GLU A 75 -23.01 -9.39 8.37
N MET A 76 -22.92 -10.60 8.93
CA MET A 76 -23.83 -11.09 9.98
C MET A 76 -23.53 -10.54 11.38
N ILE A 77 -22.43 -9.78 11.56
CA ILE A 77 -22.05 -9.22 12.86
C ILE A 77 -23.20 -8.40 13.47
N ALA A 78 -24.01 -7.72 12.65
CA ALA A 78 -25.16 -6.95 13.11
C ALA A 78 -26.31 -7.81 13.70
N ASP A 79 -26.38 -9.09 13.34
CA ASP A 79 -27.47 -10.00 13.72
C ASP A 79 -27.14 -10.87 14.95
N ILE A 80 -25.89 -10.85 15.41
CA ILE A 80 -25.42 -11.66 16.55
C ILE A 80 -25.82 -11.02 17.88
N SER A 81 -26.26 -11.84 18.83
CA SER A 81 -26.61 -11.38 20.18
C SER A 81 -25.43 -10.69 20.87
N SER A 82 -25.72 -9.62 21.61
CA SER A 82 -24.69 -8.86 22.33
C SER A 82 -23.90 -9.67 23.36
N ASP A 83 -24.46 -10.80 23.81
CA ASP A 83 -23.86 -11.66 24.82
C ASP A 83 -22.54 -12.30 24.35
N PHE A 84 -22.39 -12.51 23.05
CA PHE A 84 -21.17 -13.08 22.45
C PHE A 84 -20.00 -12.10 22.40
N TRP A 85 -20.25 -10.79 22.47
CA TRP A 85 -19.18 -9.78 22.41
C TRP A 85 -18.38 -9.62 23.71
N ALA A 86 -18.77 -10.35 24.76
CA ALA A 86 -17.96 -10.56 25.95
C ALA A 86 -16.87 -11.63 25.73
N ASP A 87 -17.05 -12.53 24.74
CA ASP A 87 -16.07 -13.54 24.37
C ASP A 87 -14.98 -12.92 23.50
N GLN A 88 -13.74 -12.98 23.98
CA GLN A 88 -12.59 -12.43 23.29
C GLN A 88 -12.34 -13.12 21.93
N ASP A 89 -12.53 -14.43 21.82
CA ASP A 89 -12.20 -15.17 20.61
C ASP A 89 -13.17 -14.86 19.47
N ILE A 90 -14.46 -14.73 19.80
CA ILE A 90 -15.50 -14.35 18.83
C ILE A 90 -15.26 -12.91 18.36
N LEU A 91 -15.00 -12.00 19.29
CA LEU A 91 -14.76 -10.60 18.97
C LEU A 91 -13.49 -10.41 18.14
N LEU A 92 -12.40 -11.14 18.45
CA LEU A 92 -11.17 -11.12 17.65
C LEU A 92 -11.40 -11.66 16.23
N ALA A 93 -12.22 -12.70 16.06
CA ALA A 93 -12.60 -13.21 14.75
C ALA A 93 -13.39 -12.16 13.94
N ALA A 94 -14.31 -11.44 14.59
CA ALA A 94 -15.04 -10.34 13.97
C ALA A 94 -14.12 -9.18 13.58
N ILE A 95 -13.21 -8.78 14.48
CA ILE A 95 -12.23 -7.70 14.24
C ILE A 95 -11.28 -8.00 13.07
N ALA A 96 -10.86 -9.26 12.92
CA ALA A 96 -10.01 -9.69 11.81
C ALA A 96 -10.66 -9.43 10.44
N SER A 97 -11.99 -9.45 10.38
CA SER A 97 -12.75 -9.24 9.15
C SER A 97 -13.29 -7.80 9.00
N ASP A 98 -13.70 -7.17 10.10
CA ASP A 98 -14.21 -5.80 10.13
C ASP A 98 -13.74 -5.08 11.40
N GLU A 99 -12.94 -4.01 11.24
CA GLU A 99 -12.48 -3.22 12.39
C GLU A 99 -13.62 -2.57 13.17
N GLN A 100 -14.78 -2.34 12.56
CA GLN A 100 -15.94 -1.73 13.22
C GLN A 100 -16.53 -2.65 14.30
N ALA A 101 -16.21 -3.95 14.26
CA ALA A 101 -16.60 -4.91 15.29
C ALA A 101 -16.11 -4.50 16.69
N ILE A 102 -15.03 -3.71 16.79
CA ILE A 102 -14.53 -3.18 18.08
C ILE A 102 -15.59 -2.34 18.82
N SER A 103 -16.56 -1.76 18.11
CA SER A 103 -17.65 -0.99 18.72
C SER A 103 -18.54 -1.84 19.64
N PHE A 104 -18.63 -3.15 19.41
CA PHE A 104 -19.39 -4.08 20.23
C PHE A 104 -18.62 -4.58 21.46
N ALA A 105 -17.31 -4.32 21.55
CA ALA A 105 -16.46 -4.82 22.62
C ALA A 105 -17.00 -4.43 24.00
N ALA A 106 -17.19 -5.44 24.86
CA ALA A 106 -17.61 -5.25 26.24
C ALA A 106 -16.60 -4.36 27.02
N PRO A 107 -17.04 -3.57 28.01
CA PRO A 107 -16.15 -2.70 28.79
C PRO A 107 -14.98 -3.43 29.46
N SER A 108 -15.17 -4.69 29.85
CA SER A 108 -14.12 -5.57 30.40
C SER A 108 -12.96 -5.78 29.42
N LEU A 109 -13.26 -5.95 28.13
CA LEU A 109 -12.25 -6.13 27.08
C LEU A 109 -11.59 -4.81 26.68
N ARG A 110 -12.35 -3.71 26.65
CA ARG A 110 -11.82 -2.37 26.29
C ARG A 110 -10.72 -1.88 27.22
N ASN A 111 -10.70 -2.33 28.48
CA ASN A 111 -9.66 -1.97 29.46
C ASN A 111 -8.53 -3.02 29.55
N ASN A 112 -8.57 -4.09 28.74
CA ASN A 112 -7.59 -5.17 28.79
C ASN A 112 -6.48 -4.96 27.75
N ARG A 113 -5.25 -4.73 28.22
CA ARG A 113 -4.06 -4.60 27.37
C ARG A 113 -3.83 -5.81 26.46
N GLN A 114 -3.96 -7.03 26.98
CA GLN A 114 -3.70 -8.25 26.22
C GLN A 114 -4.71 -8.44 25.08
N PHE A 115 -5.96 -8.05 25.32
CA PHE A 115 -6.99 -8.03 24.28
C PHE A 115 -6.59 -7.07 23.15
N TRP A 116 -6.16 -5.85 23.47
CA TRP A 116 -5.76 -4.89 22.43
C TRP A 116 -4.53 -5.34 21.65
N LEU A 117 -3.55 -5.98 22.29
CA LEU A 117 -2.41 -6.55 21.59
C LEU A 117 -2.88 -7.59 20.54
N ALA A 118 -3.74 -8.53 20.94
CA ALA A 118 -4.32 -9.52 20.03
C ALA A 118 -5.20 -8.88 18.94
N ALA A 119 -6.00 -7.88 19.29
CA ALA A 119 -6.88 -7.17 18.35
C ALA A 119 -6.06 -6.42 17.29
N THR A 120 -4.99 -5.73 17.68
CA THR A 120 -4.09 -5.03 16.74
C THR A 120 -3.25 -5.98 15.90
N ALA A 121 -2.97 -7.19 16.40
CA ALA A 121 -2.33 -8.24 15.60
C ALA A 121 -3.27 -8.78 14.53
N ALA A 122 -4.56 -8.91 14.84
CA ALA A 122 -5.60 -9.33 13.90
C ALA A 122 -5.90 -8.26 12.84
N ASN A 123 -6.03 -6.99 13.26
CA ASN A 123 -6.30 -5.86 12.38
C ASN A 123 -5.75 -4.56 12.97
N GLY A 124 -4.65 -4.05 12.42
CA GLY A 124 -3.96 -2.87 12.95
C GLY A 124 -4.75 -1.56 12.90
N TYR A 125 -5.79 -1.47 12.08
CA TYR A 125 -6.63 -0.26 12.02
C TYR A 125 -7.50 -0.06 13.27
N VAL A 126 -7.65 -1.11 14.08
CA VAL A 126 -8.37 -1.08 15.36
C VAL A 126 -7.71 -0.15 16.38
N LEU A 127 -6.43 0.19 16.21
CA LEU A 127 -5.70 1.16 17.03
C LEU A 127 -6.43 2.51 17.12
N GLN A 128 -7.21 2.90 16.12
CA GLN A 128 -8.06 4.10 16.15
C GLN A 128 -8.99 4.17 17.37
N ALA A 129 -9.52 3.02 17.79
CA ALA A 129 -10.41 2.89 18.93
C ALA A 129 -9.64 2.73 20.26
N ALA A 130 -8.37 2.34 20.21
CA ALA A 130 -7.52 2.04 21.37
C ALA A 130 -6.86 3.30 21.97
N ARG A 131 -7.60 4.42 22.11
CA ARG A 131 -7.01 5.71 22.55
C ARG A 131 -6.27 5.63 23.89
N ALA A 132 -6.69 4.75 24.80
CA ALA A 132 -6.02 4.55 26.08
C ALA A 132 -4.65 3.84 25.96
N PHE A 133 -4.42 3.14 24.84
CA PHE A 133 -3.22 2.36 24.55
C PHE A 133 -2.40 2.97 23.40
N SER A 134 -2.69 4.20 22.99
CA SER A 134 -1.95 4.88 21.92
C SER A 134 -0.49 5.14 22.28
N ALA A 135 -0.15 5.20 23.58
CA ALA A 135 1.22 5.33 24.08
C ALA A 135 1.90 3.97 24.36
N ASP A 136 1.19 2.86 24.14
CA ASP A 136 1.77 1.53 24.31
C ASP A 136 2.57 1.13 23.07
N ARG A 137 3.89 1.19 23.21
CA ARG A 137 4.86 0.94 22.14
C ARG A 137 4.65 -0.41 21.46
N GLU A 138 4.31 -1.44 22.22
CA GLU A 138 4.16 -2.81 21.69
C GLU A 138 2.90 -2.91 20.83
N ILE A 139 1.77 -2.40 21.32
CA ILE A 139 0.48 -2.40 20.61
C ILE A 139 0.60 -1.60 19.30
N VAL A 140 1.22 -0.42 19.34
CA VAL A 140 1.44 0.40 18.16
C VAL A 140 2.32 -0.31 17.13
N LEU A 141 3.44 -0.92 17.55
CA LEU A 141 4.33 -1.64 16.64
C LEU A 141 3.64 -2.85 15.99
N THR A 142 2.88 -3.63 16.77
CA THR A 142 2.09 -4.76 16.26
C THR A 142 1.03 -4.28 15.26
N ALA A 143 0.36 -3.16 15.53
CA ALA A 143 -0.59 -2.58 14.60
C ALA A 143 0.07 -2.23 13.25
N VAL A 144 1.23 -1.59 13.27
CA VAL A 144 2.00 -1.27 12.05
C VAL A 144 2.39 -2.53 11.27
N GLN A 145 2.84 -3.59 11.96
CA GLN A 145 3.24 -4.84 11.33
C GLN A 145 2.07 -5.61 10.70
N SER A 146 0.89 -5.54 11.31
CA SER A 146 -0.30 -6.24 10.80
C SER A 146 -0.78 -5.66 9.45
N VAL A 147 -0.80 -4.33 9.29
CA VAL A 147 -1.28 -3.64 8.08
C VAL A 147 -0.44 -3.96 6.83
N ARG A 148 0.85 -4.25 6.99
CA ARG A 148 1.72 -4.73 5.90
C ARG A 148 1.18 -5.98 5.21
N HIS A 149 0.58 -6.90 5.96
CA HIS A 149 0.11 -8.17 5.42
C HIS A 149 -1.25 -8.03 4.70
N SER A 150 -1.99 -6.94 4.97
CA SER A 150 -3.28 -6.65 4.37
C SER A 150 -3.20 -5.75 3.13
N ARG A 151 -2.09 -5.01 2.94
CA ARG A 151 -1.83 -4.25 1.71
C ARG A 151 -1.21 -5.20 0.67
N PRO A 152 -1.89 -5.52 -0.45
CA PRO A 152 -1.20 -6.18 -1.55
C PRO A 152 -0.02 -5.29 -1.97
N ASP A 153 1.12 -5.91 -2.16
CA ASP A 153 2.35 -5.26 -2.62
C ASP A 153 2.04 -4.61 -3.97
N PHE A 154 1.65 -3.33 -3.94
CA PHE A 154 1.13 -2.63 -5.11
C PHE A 154 2.34 -2.44 -6.02
N ARG A 155 2.60 -3.40 -6.92
CA ARG A 155 3.37 -3.16 -8.14
C ARG A 155 2.57 -2.12 -8.93
N LEU A 156 2.86 -0.85 -8.69
CA LEU A 156 2.54 0.23 -9.62
C LEU A 156 3.38 -0.09 -10.86
N GLY A 157 2.87 -0.95 -11.72
CA GLY A 157 3.35 -1.03 -13.09
C GLY A 157 2.89 0.23 -13.80
N GLY A 158 3.83 0.94 -14.43
CA GLY A 158 3.55 2.14 -15.19
C GLY A 158 3.56 3.44 -14.36
N PRO A 159 4.34 4.46 -14.76
CA PRO A 159 4.29 5.79 -14.16
C PRO A 159 2.97 6.54 -14.42
N GLU A 160 2.10 6.06 -15.32
CA GLU A 160 0.84 6.71 -15.68
C GLU A 160 -0.29 6.58 -14.64
N ARG A 161 -0.10 5.78 -13.59
CA ARG A 161 -1.08 5.64 -12.50
C ARG A 161 -0.77 6.45 -11.24
N LEU A 162 0.24 7.33 -11.29
CA LEU A 162 0.86 7.89 -10.08
C LEU A 162 0.24 9.13 -9.46
N VAL A 163 -0.85 9.73 -9.98
CA VAL A 163 -1.28 11.04 -9.45
C VAL A 163 -2.77 11.19 -9.09
N THR A 164 -3.68 10.30 -9.47
CA THR A 164 -5.12 10.62 -9.33
C THR A 164 -5.99 9.66 -8.54
N ASP A 165 -5.48 8.51 -8.07
CA ASP A 165 -6.32 7.52 -7.36
C ASP A 165 -5.93 7.30 -5.89
N PHE A 166 -5.37 8.32 -5.24
CA PHE A 166 -5.12 8.30 -3.78
C PHE A 166 -6.40 8.47 -2.94
N GLY A 167 -7.56 8.67 -3.58
CA GLY A 167 -8.83 8.98 -2.92
C GLY A 167 -9.57 7.79 -2.29
N SER A 168 -9.19 6.53 -2.57
CA SER A 168 -9.96 5.35 -2.11
C SER A 168 -9.26 4.47 -1.08
N PHE A 169 -7.97 4.69 -0.78
CA PHE A 169 -7.24 3.99 0.30
C PHE A 169 -7.26 4.80 1.60
N ALA A 170 -8.45 5.16 2.07
CA ALA A 170 -8.70 6.05 3.22
C ALA A 170 -8.18 5.55 4.59
N ARG A 171 -7.45 4.42 4.62
CA ARG A 171 -6.87 3.89 5.86
C ARG A 171 -5.37 4.21 5.87
N GLY A 172 -5.05 5.42 6.35
CA GLY A 172 -3.68 5.84 6.66
C GLY A 172 -3.00 4.90 7.67
N THR A 173 -1.68 5.02 7.83
CA THR A 173 -0.92 4.12 8.71
C THR A 173 -1.43 4.16 10.16
N PRO A 174 -1.36 3.06 10.93
CA PRO A 174 -1.76 3.07 12.34
C PRO A 174 -1.02 4.10 13.20
N LEU A 175 0.17 4.54 12.78
CA LEU A 175 0.97 5.55 13.46
C LEU A 175 0.24 6.88 13.66
N ARG A 176 -0.74 7.22 12.81
CA ARG A 176 -1.56 8.42 12.98
C ARG A 176 -2.34 8.44 14.31
N TRP A 177 -2.57 7.28 14.92
CA TRP A 177 -3.29 7.13 16.18
C TRP A 177 -2.38 6.86 17.37
N ALA A 178 -1.07 6.72 17.15
CA ALA A 178 -0.10 6.65 18.22
C ALA A 178 -0.04 7.97 19.01
N ALA A 179 0.37 7.90 20.27
CA ALA A 179 0.59 9.08 21.08
C ALA A 179 1.77 9.90 20.53
N ALA A 180 1.76 11.21 20.79
CA ALA A 180 2.76 12.13 20.25
C ALA A 180 4.19 11.74 20.67
N GLU A 181 4.35 11.16 21.85
CA GLU A 181 5.64 10.66 22.34
C GLU A 181 6.20 9.54 21.46
N LEU A 182 5.34 8.62 21.00
CA LEU A 182 5.73 7.54 20.10
C LEU A 182 5.90 8.00 18.64
N GLN A 183 5.18 9.06 18.24
CA GLN A 183 5.43 9.76 16.97
C GLN A 183 6.76 10.54 16.96
N CYS A 184 7.44 10.62 18.10
CA CYS A 184 8.82 11.09 18.21
C CYS A 184 9.81 9.98 18.63
N ASP A 185 9.36 8.72 18.77
CA ASP A 185 10.26 7.61 19.08
C ASP A 185 11.01 7.18 17.82
N ARG A 186 12.28 7.59 17.74
CA ARG A 186 13.19 7.30 16.62
C ARG A 186 13.26 5.81 16.32
N GLU A 187 13.37 4.95 17.33
CA GLU A 187 13.56 3.51 17.10
C GLU A 187 12.28 2.85 16.61
N LEU A 188 11.13 3.22 17.20
CA LEU A 188 9.84 2.72 16.75
C LEU A 188 9.55 3.16 15.31
N LEU A 189 9.84 4.42 14.98
CA LEU A 189 9.59 4.94 13.64
C LEU A 189 10.53 4.38 12.59
N LEU A 190 11.80 4.09 12.92
CA LEU A 190 12.69 3.37 12.01
C LEU A 190 12.22 1.92 11.78
N ALA A 191 11.77 1.24 12.84
CA ALA A 191 11.16 -0.08 12.70
C ALA A 191 9.89 -0.02 11.84
N ALA A 192 9.07 1.02 12.00
CA ALA A 192 7.89 1.22 11.17
C ALA A 192 8.22 1.58 9.72
N ALA A 193 9.25 2.40 9.49
CA ALA A 193 9.72 2.80 8.17
C ALA A 193 10.21 1.60 7.35
N ALA A 194 10.80 0.58 8.01
CA ALA A 194 11.16 -0.68 7.38
C ALA A 194 9.95 -1.46 6.81
N PHE A 195 8.74 -1.19 7.31
CA PHE A 195 7.51 -1.81 6.82
C PHE A 195 6.73 -0.92 5.86
N SER A 196 6.83 0.41 6.00
CA SER A 196 6.10 1.35 5.16
C SER A 196 6.74 2.73 5.12
N TYR A 197 6.98 3.26 3.91
CA TYR A 197 7.63 4.56 3.71
C TYR A 197 6.75 5.76 4.14
N ASP A 198 5.43 5.59 4.17
CA ASP A 198 4.45 6.58 4.65
C ASP A 198 4.46 6.73 6.18
N ALA A 199 5.27 5.95 6.90
CA ALA A 199 5.50 6.15 8.33
C ALA A 199 6.04 7.56 8.64
N LEU A 200 6.81 8.16 7.72
CA LEU A 200 7.43 9.47 7.91
C LEU A 200 6.43 10.63 7.91
N GLU A 201 5.23 10.44 7.36
CA GLU A 201 4.16 11.43 7.36
C GLU A 201 3.73 11.81 8.79
N PHE A 202 3.72 10.84 9.70
CA PHE A 202 3.21 11.00 11.07
C PHE A 202 4.32 11.21 12.11
N CYS A 203 5.58 11.27 11.67
CA CYS A 203 6.70 11.63 12.52
C CYS A 203 6.59 13.09 12.97
N CYS A 204 7.09 13.41 14.16
CA CYS A 204 7.19 14.80 14.57
C CYS A 204 8.22 15.58 13.74
N GLU A 205 7.98 16.89 13.60
CA GLU A 205 8.71 17.80 12.71
C GLU A 205 10.24 17.78 12.92
N HIS A 206 10.68 17.58 14.16
CA HIS A 206 12.10 17.47 14.52
C HIS A 206 12.76 16.25 13.84
N LEU A 207 12.08 15.11 13.77
CA LEU A 207 12.58 13.91 13.08
C LEU A 207 12.45 14.03 11.57
N GLN A 208 11.39 14.67 11.06
CA GLN A 208 11.24 14.97 9.63
C GLN A 208 12.31 15.91 9.09
N SER A 209 13.00 16.65 9.98
CA SER A 209 14.11 17.55 9.66
C SER A 209 15.49 16.95 9.98
N ASP A 210 15.54 15.74 10.56
CA ASP A 210 16.80 15.05 10.86
C ASP A 210 17.26 14.21 9.67
N ALA A 211 18.32 14.67 9.00
CA ALA A 211 18.89 14.03 7.82
C ALA A 211 19.33 12.57 8.09
N GLU A 212 19.91 12.28 9.26
CA GLU A 212 20.40 10.93 9.57
C GLU A 212 19.23 9.96 9.82
N PHE A 213 18.16 10.45 10.45
CA PHE A 213 16.94 9.66 10.60
C PHE A 213 16.29 9.37 9.24
N VAL A 214 16.16 10.40 8.40
CA VAL A 214 15.56 10.26 7.06
C VAL A 214 16.37 9.32 6.17
N LEU A 215 17.70 9.42 6.18
CA LEU A 215 18.57 8.50 5.42
C LEU A 215 18.42 7.05 5.89
N ALA A 216 18.36 6.82 7.20
CA ALA A 216 18.12 5.49 7.74
C ALA A 216 16.74 4.96 7.36
N ALA A 217 15.70 5.80 7.37
CA ALA A 217 14.36 5.42 6.93
C ALA A 217 14.28 5.10 5.43
N ILE A 218 14.95 5.89 4.59
CA ILE A 218 15.05 5.63 3.14
C ILE A 218 15.74 4.29 2.89
N ALA A 219 16.84 4.01 3.60
CA ALA A 219 17.57 2.76 3.45
C ALA A 219 16.82 1.53 4.00
N ALA A 220 15.90 1.72 4.95
CA ALA A 220 15.18 0.64 5.60
C ALA A 220 14.12 -0.02 4.69
N HIS A 221 13.64 0.68 3.65
CA HIS A 221 12.59 0.18 2.77
C HIS A 221 13.01 0.25 1.30
N PRO A 222 12.73 -0.77 0.45
CA PRO A 222 13.09 -0.73 -0.97
C PRO A 222 12.52 0.48 -1.72
N ARG A 223 11.33 0.95 -1.31
CA ARG A 223 10.67 2.18 -1.81
C ARG A 223 10.81 3.38 -0.88
N GLY A 224 11.82 3.38 -0.01
CA GLY A 224 12.03 4.43 0.98
C GLY A 224 12.21 5.82 0.36
N GLY A 225 12.61 5.91 -0.92
CA GLY A 225 12.70 7.17 -1.66
C GLY A 225 11.40 8.00 -1.67
N TRP A 226 10.23 7.36 -1.63
CA TRP A 226 8.94 8.05 -1.59
C TRP A 226 8.70 8.83 -0.30
N ALA A 227 9.47 8.56 0.75
CA ALA A 227 9.39 9.30 2.00
C ALA A 227 9.83 10.76 1.85
N LEU A 228 10.56 11.11 0.77
CA LEU A 228 11.01 12.48 0.48
C LEU A 228 9.84 13.49 0.36
N GLN A 229 8.63 13.03 0.06
CA GLN A 229 7.44 13.88 0.01
C GLN A 229 6.99 14.39 1.39
N TYR A 230 7.40 13.72 2.48
CA TYR A 230 6.98 14.03 3.85
C TYR A 230 8.05 14.76 4.66
N VAL A 231 9.31 14.77 4.20
CA VAL A 231 10.40 15.43 4.92
C VAL A 231 10.37 16.95 4.75
N ALA A 232 11.04 17.65 5.67
CA ALA A 232 11.15 19.09 5.63
C ALA A 232 11.77 19.58 4.30
N VAL A 233 11.30 20.73 3.81
CA VAL A 233 11.76 21.32 2.54
C VAL A 233 13.28 21.50 2.51
N ALA A 234 13.90 21.81 3.66
CA ALA A 234 15.35 21.95 3.76
C ALA A 234 16.11 20.66 3.37
N LEU A 235 15.60 19.48 3.75
CA LEU A 235 16.20 18.20 3.39
C LEU A 235 15.91 17.80 1.93
N ARG A 236 14.86 18.35 1.31
CA ARG A 236 14.62 18.17 -0.14
C ARG A 236 15.62 18.96 -0.99
N SER A 237 16.33 19.92 -0.39
CA SER A 237 17.45 20.64 -0.99
C SER A 237 18.81 20.05 -0.61
N ASP A 238 18.87 19.02 0.24
CA ASP A 238 20.11 18.33 0.60
C ASP A 238 20.40 17.25 -0.45
N ALA A 239 21.46 17.48 -1.24
CA ALA A 239 21.87 16.56 -2.31
C ALA A 239 22.08 15.13 -1.79
N ARG A 240 22.63 14.95 -0.59
CA ARG A 240 22.93 13.63 -0.02
C ARG A 240 21.65 12.84 0.27
N VAL A 241 20.62 13.51 0.80
CA VAL A 241 19.32 12.88 1.09
C VAL A 241 18.57 12.56 -0.20
N VAL A 242 18.58 13.49 -1.15
CA VAL A 242 17.90 13.32 -2.44
C VAL A 242 18.55 12.23 -3.29
N GLU A 243 19.88 12.17 -3.35
CA GLU A 243 20.61 11.10 -4.05
C GLU A 243 20.27 9.72 -3.47
N ALA A 244 20.25 9.58 -2.14
CA ALA A 244 19.86 8.33 -1.50
C ALA A 244 18.40 7.95 -1.80
N ALA A 245 17.48 8.92 -1.79
CA ALA A 245 16.08 8.71 -2.13
C ALA A 245 15.91 8.24 -3.58
N VAL A 246 16.59 8.87 -4.54
CA VAL A 246 16.55 8.53 -5.96
C VAL A 246 17.20 7.18 -6.24
N LEU A 247 18.29 6.84 -5.56
CA LEU A 247 18.93 5.52 -5.67
C LEU A 247 17.99 4.39 -5.20
N SER A 248 17.18 4.65 -4.17
CA SER A 248 16.16 3.70 -3.70
C SER A 248 14.97 3.64 -4.64
N CYS A 249 14.41 4.79 -5.00
CA CYS A 249 13.28 4.88 -5.92
C CYS A 249 13.45 6.11 -6.81
N PRO A 250 13.76 5.92 -8.11
CA PRO A 250 14.01 7.03 -9.02
C PRO A 250 12.84 8.02 -9.17
N ASP A 251 11.59 7.56 -8.96
CA ASP A 251 10.39 8.41 -8.92
C ASP A 251 10.41 9.47 -7.82
N ALA A 252 11.26 9.32 -6.79
CA ALA A 252 11.42 10.29 -5.71
C ALA A 252 11.99 11.65 -6.21
N PHE A 253 12.61 11.66 -7.40
CA PHE A 253 13.13 12.87 -8.04
C PHE A 253 12.10 13.99 -8.14
N GLN A 254 10.81 13.65 -8.31
CA GLN A 254 9.72 14.63 -8.36
C GLN A 254 9.52 15.43 -7.07
N PHE A 255 10.09 15.01 -5.95
CA PHE A 255 9.99 15.69 -4.65
C PHE A 255 11.25 16.49 -4.31
N ALA A 256 12.34 16.34 -5.07
CA ALA A 256 13.56 17.11 -4.87
C ALA A 256 13.31 18.62 -5.04
N ALA A 257 14.13 19.45 -4.41
CA ALA A 257 14.07 20.89 -4.61
C ALA A 257 14.44 21.29 -6.05
N GLU A 258 13.92 22.44 -6.48
CA GLU A 258 14.07 22.94 -7.85
C GLU A 258 15.54 23.03 -8.30
N ASP A 259 16.42 23.45 -7.39
CA ASP A 259 17.87 23.59 -7.62
C ASP A 259 18.59 22.24 -7.86
N LEU A 260 18.09 21.16 -7.26
CA LEU A 260 18.67 19.82 -7.42
C LEU A 260 18.11 19.08 -8.64
N ARG A 261 16.88 19.40 -9.07
CA ARG A 261 16.30 18.82 -10.29
C ARG A 261 17.05 19.17 -11.56
N VAL A 262 17.94 20.15 -11.49
CA VAL A 262 18.73 20.64 -12.62
C VAL A 262 20.19 20.21 -12.52
N ASP A 263 20.56 19.52 -11.43
CA ASP A 263 21.87 18.94 -11.27
C ASP A 263 22.05 17.77 -12.25
N ARG A 264 23.06 17.89 -13.11
CA ARG A 264 23.40 16.89 -14.12
C ARG A 264 23.77 15.55 -13.51
N ASN A 265 24.40 15.54 -12.34
CA ASN A 265 24.80 14.32 -11.66
C ASN A 265 23.58 13.56 -11.13
N LEU A 266 22.60 14.28 -10.58
CA LEU A 266 21.37 13.69 -10.08
C LEU A 266 20.52 13.14 -11.25
N ILE A 267 20.36 13.90 -12.33
CA ILE A 267 19.65 13.45 -13.54
C ILE A 267 20.29 12.18 -14.11
N ARG A 268 21.64 12.12 -14.17
CA ARG A 268 22.34 10.90 -14.61
C ARG A 268 22.00 9.70 -13.72
N LEU A 269 22.01 9.89 -12.40
CA LEU A 269 21.74 8.84 -11.43
C LEU A 269 20.28 8.35 -11.48
N VAL A 270 19.33 9.26 -11.74
CA VAL A 270 17.93 8.92 -12.03
C VAL A 270 17.87 7.99 -13.26
N CYS A 271 18.47 8.38 -14.39
CA CYS A 271 18.49 7.58 -15.62
C CYS A 271 19.15 6.20 -15.44
N GLU A 272 20.26 6.13 -14.71
CA GLU A 272 20.94 4.86 -14.38
C GLU A 272 20.09 3.97 -13.47
N GLY A 273 19.35 4.56 -12.53
CA GLY A 273 18.39 3.84 -11.69
C GLY A 273 17.25 3.25 -12.49
N PHE A 274 16.73 3.99 -13.48
CA PHE A 274 15.64 3.54 -14.34
C PHE A 274 16.05 2.49 -15.39
N ALA A 275 17.32 2.45 -15.78
CA ALA A 275 17.87 1.39 -16.64
C ALA A 275 17.82 -0.02 -16.01
N LYS A 276 17.50 -0.11 -14.70
CA LYS A 276 17.31 -1.39 -13.99
C LYS A 276 15.90 -1.96 -14.11
N TYR A 277 14.92 -1.20 -14.61
CA TYR A 277 13.57 -1.73 -14.86
C TYR A 277 13.56 -2.53 -16.17
N GLU A 278 12.95 -3.72 -16.14
CA GLU A 278 12.98 -4.70 -17.25
C GLU A 278 12.09 -4.33 -18.45
N SER A 279 11.17 -3.36 -18.33
CA SER A 279 10.24 -2.99 -19.42
C SER A 279 10.65 -1.69 -20.13
N GLU A 280 10.66 -1.69 -21.47
CA GLU A 280 10.95 -0.51 -22.28
C GLU A 280 9.87 0.59 -22.15
N ASP A 281 8.62 0.20 -21.87
CA ASP A 281 7.51 1.13 -21.64
C ASP A 281 7.72 1.95 -20.36
N ASP A 282 8.14 1.32 -19.26
CA ASP A 282 8.45 2.02 -18.00
C ASP A 282 9.66 2.96 -18.18
N GLN A 283 10.65 2.58 -19.01
CA GLN A 283 11.80 3.44 -19.32
C GLN A 283 11.41 4.66 -20.16
N ASN A 284 10.49 4.53 -21.11
CA ASN A 284 10.05 5.62 -21.99
C ASN A 284 9.15 6.64 -21.29
N VAL A 285 8.20 6.20 -20.46
CA VAL A 285 7.31 7.13 -19.73
C VAL A 285 8.12 7.99 -18.74
N VAL A 286 9.11 7.39 -18.10
CA VAL A 286 10.01 8.11 -17.21
C VAL A 286 10.92 9.07 -17.99
N ARG A 287 11.43 8.65 -19.15
CA ARG A 287 12.21 9.50 -20.04
C ARG A 287 11.40 10.73 -20.45
N GLU A 288 10.12 10.55 -20.80
CA GLU A 288 9.19 11.65 -21.08
C GLU A 288 8.97 12.55 -19.85
N TYR A 289 8.78 11.97 -18.67
CA TYR A 289 8.61 12.73 -17.42
C TYR A 289 9.83 13.60 -17.09
N ILE A 290 11.05 13.06 -17.22
CA ILE A 290 12.30 13.81 -17.01
C ILE A 290 12.44 14.91 -18.07
N HIS A 291 12.11 14.61 -19.33
CA HIS A 291 12.11 15.59 -20.41
C HIS A 291 11.07 16.70 -20.21
N GLU A 292 9.87 16.38 -19.73
CA GLU A 292 8.81 17.35 -19.47
C GLU A 292 9.10 18.21 -18.24
N ALA A 293 9.60 17.61 -17.15
CA ALA A 293 10.05 18.33 -15.97
C ALA A 293 11.16 19.33 -16.34
N TYR A 294 12.13 18.90 -17.15
CA TYR A 294 13.20 19.77 -17.64
C TYR A 294 12.66 20.85 -18.61
N ARG A 295 11.75 20.51 -19.53
CA ARG A 295 11.14 21.45 -20.48
C ARG A 295 10.30 22.52 -19.78
N SER A 296 9.38 22.14 -18.91
CA SER A 296 8.50 23.05 -18.15
C SER A 296 9.32 24.03 -17.30
N GLN A 297 10.46 23.58 -16.77
CA GLN A 297 11.33 24.40 -15.94
C GLN A 297 12.21 25.35 -16.77
N VAL A 298 12.74 24.91 -17.92
CA VAL A 298 13.44 25.77 -18.89
C VAL A 298 12.51 26.88 -19.41
N GLU A 299 11.23 26.58 -19.64
CA GLU A 299 10.22 27.56 -20.04
C GLU A 299 9.95 28.61 -18.93
N ARG A 300 9.88 28.19 -17.66
CA ARG A 300 9.77 29.11 -16.52
C ARG A 300 11.01 29.99 -16.34
N TRP A 301 12.20 29.44 -16.55
CA TRP A 301 13.45 30.20 -16.50
C TRP A 301 13.55 31.22 -17.64
N ALA A 302 13.12 30.84 -18.85
CA ALA A 302 13.05 31.73 -20.00
C ALA A 302 12.06 32.89 -19.80
N ALA A 303 11.04 32.71 -18.95
CA ALA A 303 10.08 33.74 -18.59
C ALA A 303 10.57 34.72 -17.49
N SER A 304 11.67 34.41 -16.80
CA SER A 304 12.27 35.32 -15.80
C SER A 304 13.37 36.19 -16.42
N GLU A 305 13.21 37.51 -16.38
CA GLU A 305 14.11 38.48 -17.08
C GLU A 305 15.58 38.42 -16.63
N SER A 306 15.91 37.85 -15.47
CA SER A 306 17.30 37.76 -14.98
C SER A 306 18.10 36.58 -15.58
N ALA A 307 17.49 35.70 -16.36
CA ALA A 307 18.14 34.51 -16.92
C ALA A 307 18.92 34.79 -18.23
N VAL A 308 18.69 35.93 -18.91
CA VAL A 308 19.39 36.26 -20.17
C VAL A 308 20.90 36.40 -19.96
N ALA A 309 21.35 36.90 -18.81
CA ALA A 309 22.78 36.99 -18.47
C ALA A 309 23.42 35.62 -18.12
N ARG A 310 22.64 34.66 -17.58
CA ARG A 310 23.11 33.28 -17.35
C ARG A 310 23.02 32.41 -18.61
N ARG A 311 22.16 32.80 -19.57
CA ARG A 311 22.03 32.19 -20.90
C ARG A 311 23.36 32.19 -21.68
N ASP A 312 24.19 33.21 -21.46
CA ASP A 312 25.52 33.30 -22.08
C ASP A 312 26.60 32.47 -21.37
N SER A 313 26.39 32.11 -20.10
CA SER A 313 27.33 31.29 -19.31
C SER A 313 27.08 29.78 -19.46
N LEU A 314 25.84 29.38 -19.76
CA LEU A 314 25.43 28.01 -20.03
C LEU A 314 25.30 27.74 -21.54
N ARG A 315 26.32 28.09 -22.35
CA ARG A 315 26.38 27.76 -23.79
C ARG A 315 26.43 26.23 -24.03
N LEU A 316 25.30 25.59 -23.82
CA LEU A 316 24.82 24.42 -24.54
C LEU A 316 23.39 24.81 -24.90
N THR A 317 23.24 25.36 -26.09
CA THR A 317 21.92 25.79 -26.56
C THR A 317 21.04 24.56 -26.75
N PHE A 318 19.73 24.73 -26.53
CA PHE A 318 18.69 23.70 -26.62
C PHE A 318 18.83 22.70 -27.81
N PRO A 319 19.35 23.08 -29.00
CA PRO A 319 19.63 22.13 -30.08
C PRO A 319 20.85 21.22 -29.85
N GLU A 320 21.87 21.62 -29.09
CA GLU A 320 23.12 20.86 -28.90
C GLU A 320 22.98 19.73 -27.87
N LEU A 321 22.18 19.94 -26.82
CA LEU A 321 21.82 18.89 -25.86
C LEU A 321 20.81 17.90 -26.49
N HIS A 322 19.84 18.40 -27.26
CA HIS A 322 18.89 17.57 -27.98
C HIS A 322 19.54 16.76 -29.12
N ALA A 323 20.52 17.34 -29.83
CA ALA A 323 21.31 16.62 -30.84
C ALA A 323 22.26 15.59 -30.21
N ARG A 324 22.89 15.88 -29.06
CA ARG A 324 23.74 14.88 -28.37
C ARG A 324 22.97 13.74 -27.71
N PHE A 325 21.69 13.92 -27.39
CA PHE A 325 20.86 12.88 -26.77
C PHE A 325 20.05 12.05 -27.79
N ILE A 326 19.73 12.59 -28.97
CA ILE A 326 18.85 11.93 -29.96
C ILE A 326 19.51 11.81 -31.36
N SER A 327 20.56 12.55 -31.68
CA SER A 327 21.21 12.54 -33.00
C SER A 327 22.69 12.17 -32.90
N CYS A 328 22.96 10.87 -32.88
CA CYS A 328 24.22 10.35 -33.39
C CYS A 328 23.90 9.62 -34.70
N PRO A 329 23.94 10.30 -35.87
CA PRO A 329 23.86 9.63 -37.14
C PRO A 329 25.17 8.87 -37.33
N VAL A 330 25.02 7.58 -37.59
CA VAL A 330 26.07 6.71 -38.10
C VAL A 330 26.40 7.18 -39.51
N GLU A 331 27.52 7.85 -39.72
CA GLU A 331 28.24 7.82 -41.00
C GLU A 331 29.61 8.51 -40.90
N GLY A 332 30.67 7.74 -41.17
CA GLY A 332 31.94 8.20 -41.73
C GLY A 332 32.91 8.93 -40.79
N ASP A 333 33.95 8.20 -40.36
CA ASP A 333 35.31 8.67 -40.08
C ASP A 333 35.46 10.02 -39.36
N ASP A 334 35.53 10.03 -38.03
CA ASP A 334 36.27 11.08 -37.33
C ASP A 334 36.84 10.58 -35.98
N GLU A 335 38.16 10.71 -35.84
CA GLU A 335 39.04 10.12 -34.82
C GLU A 335 38.88 10.69 -33.39
N ARG A 336 37.66 10.85 -32.87
CA ARG A 336 37.42 11.38 -31.50
C ARG A 336 36.63 10.47 -30.56
N LEU A 337 36.52 9.19 -30.91
CA LEU A 337 35.84 8.13 -30.16
C LEU A 337 36.78 7.31 -29.24
N ALA A 338 37.85 7.89 -28.72
CA ALA A 338 38.87 7.14 -27.96
C ALA A 338 38.65 7.08 -26.42
N ASP A 339 37.72 7.86 -25.83
CA ASP A 339 37.69 8.07 -24.37
C ASP A 339 36.42 7.56 -23.63
N MET A 340 35.57 6.72 -24.22
CA MET A 340 34.42 6.12 -23.49
C MET A 340 34.30 4.61 -23.72
N PRO A 341 34.94 3.77 -22.89
CA PRO A 341 35.02 2.33 -23.13
C PRO A 341 33.75 1.50 -22.81
N ASP A 342 32.81 1.97 -21.96
CA ASP A 342 31.85 1.04 -21.31
C ASP A 342 30.35 1.24 -21.60
N LEU A 343 29.98 2.11 -22.54
CA LEU A 343 28.57 2.27 -22.98
C LEU A 343 28.21 1.46 -24.25
N GLY A 344 29.09 0.54 -24.69
CA GLY A 344 28.90 -0.25 -25.91
C GLY A 344 27.70 -1.20 -25.93
N TRP A 345 27.01 -1.38 -24.80
CA TRP A 345 25.77 -2.14 -24.70
C TRP A 345 24.51 -1.28 -24.97
N TYR A 346 24.58 0.04 -24.75
CA TYR A 346 23.51 1.02 -25.01
C TYR A 346 23.18 1.17 -26.51
N VAL A 347 24.16 0.89 -27.38
CA VAL A 347 24.00 0.98 -28.84
C VAL A 347 23.41 -0.30 -29.45
N ARG A 348 23.63 -1.47 -28.82
CA ARG A 348 23.28 -2.76 -29.46
C ARG A 348 21.82 -3.18 -29.28
N SER A 349 21.13 -2.76 -28.21
CA SER A 349 19.70 -3.08 -28.04
C SER A 349 18.82 -2.24 -28.95
N SER A 350 19.21 -0.99 -29.23
CA SER A 350 18.47 -0.06 -30.10
C SER A 350 18.49 -0.45 -31.58
N LEU A 351 19.37 -1.37 -32.01
CA LEU A 351 19.49 -1.82 -33.40
C LEU A 351 18.76 -3.14 -33.69
N ALA A 352 18.20 -3.83 -32.68
CA ALA A 352 17.56 -5.13 -32.88
C ALA A 352 16.07 -5.04 -33.25
N THR A 353 15.46 -3.85 -33.18
CA THR A 353 14.02 -3.64 -33.43
C THR A 353 13.70 -2.88 -34.72
N GLU A 354 14.69 -2.51 -35.52
CA GLU A 354 14.47 -1.76 -36.78
C GLU A 354 14.58 -2.61 -38.06
N ASP A 355 14.93 -3.90 -37.97
CA ASP A 355 14.91 -4.84 -39.11
C ASP A 355 13.86 -5.94 -38.91
N SER A 356 12.58 -5.65 -39.17
CA SER A 356 11.51 -6.62 -39.48
C SER A 356 10.33 -5.97 -40.19
#